data_AF-A0A950LVE9-F1
#
_entry.id   AF-A0A950LVE9-F1
#
_cell.length_a   1.000
_cell.length_b   1.000
_cell.length_c   1.000
_cell.angle_alpha   90.00
_cell.angle_beta   90.00
_cell.angle_gamma   90.00
#
_symmetry.space_group_name_H-M   'P 1'
#
loop_
_entity.id
_entity.type
_entity.pdbx_description
1 polymer ?
#
loop_
_entity_poly.entity_id
_entity_poly.type
_entity_poly.pdbx_seq_one_letter_code
_entity_poly.pdbx_strand_id
1 'polypeptide(L)'
;MKSKTLMGMITLFPLLAIPAMLATEDQQTTGLASNEWYVNGVNGNDSNDCKSPQTACKTIGHAISLAASGGSVIIAAGTYNENLTIGFSLNLIGSGASTTIIDGQAAGSVIVISSSAQVTLSNLTIRNGLALFGGGIYNNARLTINASTVTGNNAFVRNFVGYGGGIYNGSNGTLTINNSTVNANTAGHRSCGLFPCPGSGGGIANVG
;
A
#
# COMPACT_ATOMS: atom_id res chain seq x y z
N MET A 1 -34.00 -84.02 -18.91
CA MET A 1 -33.68 -82.78 -18.15
C MET A 1 -33.19 -81.75 -19.17
N LYS A 2 -34.00 -80.71 -19.41
CA LYS A 2 -33.68 -79.28 -19.16
C LYS A 2 -32.49 -78.79 -20.03
N SER A 3 -32.57 -77.76 -20.86
CA SER A 3 -33.27 -76.49 -20.70
C SER A 3 -33.28 -75.73 -22.02
N LYS A 4 -34.39 -75.03 -22.29
CA LYS A 4 -34.52 -73.99 -23.31
C LYS A 4 -33.63 -72.80 -22.93
N THR A 5 -33.08 -72.09 -23.91
CA THR A 5 -32.88 -70.63 -23.79
C THR A 5 -32.95 -69.96 -25.15
N LEU A 6 -33.77 -68.91 -25.17
CA LEU A 6 -34.17 -68.02 -26.25
C LEU A 6 -33.42 -66.69 -26.02
N MET A 7 -32.77 -66.11 -27.02
CA MET A 7 -32.40 -64.68 -27.09
C MET A 7 -31.68 -64.45 -28.43
N GLY A 8 -31.92 -63.48 -29.28
CA GLY A 8 -32.80 -62.31 -29.31
C GLY A 8 -32.35 -61.50 -30.53
N MET A 9 -33.29 -61.07 -31.38
CA MET A 9 -33.02 -60.24 -32.56
C MET A 9 -32.32 -58.94 -32.14
N ILE A 10 -31.13 -58.68 -32.67
CA ILE A 10 -30.45 -57.39 -32.55
C ILE A 10 -31.12 -56.44 -33.54
N THR A 11 -32.05 -55.62 -33.07
CA THR A 11 -32.57 -54.49 -33.86
C THR A 11 -31.57 -53.35 -33.80
N LEU A 12 -30.99 -53.05 -34.95
CA LEU A 12 -30.10 -51.93 -35.22
C LEU A 12 -30.86 -50.61 -35.00
N PHE A 13 -30.55 -49.87 -33.92
CA PHE A 13 -31.01 -48.49 -33.75
C PHE A 13 -30.06 -47.54 -34.51
N PRO A 14 -30.56 -46.60 -35.33
CA PRO A 14 -29.70 -45.60 -35.95
C PRO A 14 -29.24 -44.59 -34.89
N LEU A 15 -27.92 -44.38 -34.85
CA LEU A 15 -27.25 -43.37 -34.03
C LEU A 15 -27.67 -41.97 -34.55
N LEU A 16 -28.58 -41.30 -33.85
CA LEU A 16 -28.84 -39.87 -34.05
C LEU A 16 -27.56 -39.11 -33.66
N ALA A 17 -26.84 -38.60 -34.66
CA ALA A 17 -25.80 -37.60 -34.44
C ALA A 17 -26.49 -36.30 -34.01
N ILE A 18 -26.48 -36.02 -32.71
CA ILE A 18 -26.80 -34.70 -32.18
C ILE A 18 -25.66 -33.78 -32.63
N PRO A 19 -25.91 -32.68 -33.37
CA PRO A 19 -24.86 -31.72 -33.63
C PRO A 19 -24.45 -31.11 -32.30
N ALA A 20 -23.20 -31.38 -31.89
CA ALA A 20 -22.55 -30.68 -30.81
C ALA A 20 -22.51 -29.20 -31.19
N MET A 21 -23.42 -28.42 -30.59
CA MET A 21 -23.35 -26.97 -30.59
C MET A 21 -21.98 -26.60 -30.05
N LEU A 22 -21.09 -26.12 -30.91
CA LEU A 22 -19.83 -25.53 -30.52
C LEU A 22 -20.19 -24.24 -29.80
N ALA A 23 -20.39 -24.33 -28.48
CA ALA A 23 -20.38 -23.16 -27.63
C ALA A 23 -18.98 -22.57 -27.77
N THR A 24 -18.87 -21.49 -28.53
CA THR A 24 -17.73 -20.59 -28.41
C THR A 24 -17.76 -20.12 -26.96
N GLU A 25 -16.85 -20.65 -26.15
CA GLU A 25 -16.52 -20.05 -24.86
C GLU A 25 -15.92 -18.69 -25.17
N ASP A 26 -16.79 -17.68 -25.28
CA ASP A 26 -16.37 -16.31 -25.06
C ASP A 26 -15.96 -16.29 -23.59
N GLN A 27 -14.66 -16.45 -23.34
CA GLN A 27 -14.01 -16.17 -22.07
C GLN A 27 -14.21 -14.68 -21.84
N GLN A 28 -15.40 -14.34 -21.37
CA GLN A 28 -15.79 -13.02 -20.96
C GLN A 28 -14.93 -12.73 -19.72
N THR A 29 -13.77 -12.11 -19.95
CA THR A 29 -13.01 -11.44 -18.89
C THR A 29 -13.94 -10.36 -18.36
N THR A 30 -14.68 -10.70 -17.31
CA THR A 30 -15.43 -9.76 -16.51
C THR A 30 -14.39 -8.82 -15.91
N GLY A 31 -14.18 -7.69 -16.60
CA GLY A 31 -13.35 -6.61 -16.12
C GLY A 31 -13.98 -6.07 -14.84
N LEU A 32 -13.61 -6.67 -13.70
CA LEU A 32 -13.62 -5.95 -12.44
C LEU A 32 -12.83 -4.69 -12.72
N ALA A 33 -13.46 -3.52 -12.62
CA ALA A 33 -12.76 -2.25 -12.70
C ALA A 33 -11.55 -2.39 -11.78
N SER A 34 -10.34 -2.32 -12.33
CA SER A 34 -9.14 -2.47 -11.53
C SER A 34 -9.21 -1.41 -10.43
N ASN A 35 -9.26 -1.83 -9.17
CA ASN A 35 -9.14 -0.93 -8.03
C ASN A 35 -7.68 -0.52 -7.82
N GLU A 36 -6.93 -0.51 -8.93
CA GLU A 36 -5.51 -0.25 -9.02
C GLU A 36 -5.32 1.10 -9.68
N TRP A 37 -4.39 1.86 -9.12
CA TRP A 37 -3.97 3.16 -9.61
C TRP A 37 -2.48 3.13 -9.85
N TYR A 38 -2.03 3.61 -10.99
CA TYR A 38 -0.63 3.54 -11.39
C TYR A 38 0.00 4.92 -11.27
N VAL A 39 1.19 4.98 -10.67
CA VAL A 39 1.94 6.22 -10.47
C VAL A 39 3.35 6.07 -11.02
N ASN A 40 3.81 7.05 -11.80
CA ASN A 40 5.17 7.12 -12.32
C ASN A 40 5.68 8.57 -12.26
N GLY A 41 6.62 8.86 -11.36
CA GLY A 41 7.12 10.22 -11.16
C GLY A 41 7.94 10.77 -12.33
N VAL A 42 8.43 9.90 -13.23
CA VAL A 42 9.29 10.28 -14.37
C VAL A 42 8.44 10.52 -15.61
N ASN A 43 7.59 9.57 -15.98
CA ASN A 43 6.83 9.57 -17.24
C ASN A 43 5.32 9.78 -17.06
N GLY A 44 4.82 9.82 -15.82
CA GLY A 44 3.40 9.99 -15.53
C GLY A 44 2.93 11.43 -15.68
N ASN A 45 1.60 11.59 -15.76
CA ASN A 45 0.92 12.87 -15.80
C ASN A 45 -0.39 12.78 -15.00
N ASP A 46 -0.64 13.75 -14.14
CA ASP A 46 -1.88 13.82 -13.32
C ASP A 46 -3.12 14.20 -14.16
N SER A 47 -2.97 14.46 -15.46
CA SER A 47 -4.10 14.55 -16.40
C SER A 47 -4.50 13.20 -17.00
N ASN A 48 -3.77 12.12 -16.71
CA ASN A 48 -4.10 10.79 -17.19
C ASN A 48 -5.22 10.14 -16.36
N ASP A 49 -5.76 9.02 -16.84
CA ASP A 49 -6.75 8.23 -16.08
C ASP A 49 -6.15 7.42 -14.91
N CYS A 50 -4.83 7.26 -14.88
CA CYS A 50 -4.08 6.53 -13.87
C CYS A 50 -4.47 5.05 -13.72
N LYS A 51 -5.08 4.47 -14.75
CA LYS A 51 -5.58 3.08 -14.73
C LYS A 51 -4.63 2.06 -15.33
N SER A 52 -3.51 2.49 -15.90
CA SER A 52 -2.48 1.62 -16.46
C SER A 52 -1.07 2.19 -16.25
N PRO A 53 -0.01 1.38 -16.36
CA PRO A 53 1.37 1.88 -16.35
C PRO A 53 1.67 2.93 -17.43
N GLN A 54 1.02 2.85 -18.60
CA GLN A 54 1.22 3.77 -19.73
C GLN A 54 0.55 5.12 -19.50
N THR A 55 -0.58 5.11 -18.79
CA THR A 55 -1.38 6.30 -18.44
C THR A 55 -1.28 6.59 -16.95
N ALA A 56 -0.13 6.35 -16.33
CA ALA A 56 0.07 6.53 -14.90
C ALA A 56 -0.04 8.01 -14.49
N CYS A 57 -0.53 8.25 -13.26
CA CYS A 57 -0.43 9.52 -12.56
C CYS A 57 1.03 9.91 -12.37
N LYS A 58 1.31 11.21 -12.24
CA LYS A 58 2.64 11.70 -11.89
C LYS A 58 2.89 11.62 -10.39
N THR A 59 1.89 11.98 -9.58
CA THR A 59 2.01 12.08 -8.12
C THR A 59 1.22 10.98 -7.41
N ILE A 60 1.69 10.58 -6.23
CA ILE A 60 1.01 9.58 -5.40
C ILE A 60 -0.26 10.19 -4.80
N GLY A 61 -0.18 11.44 -4.33
CA GLY A 61 -1.31 12.16 -3.77
C GLY A 61 -2.48 12.29 -4.74
N HIS A 62 -2.22 12.52 -6.02
CA HIS A 62 -3.29 12.56 -7.02
C HIS A 62 -3.95 11.19 -7.20
N ALA A 63 -3.17 10.11 -7.33
CA ALA A 63 -3.72 8.76 -7.41
C ALA A 63 -4.56 8.39 -6.17
N ILE A 64 -4.13 8.80 -4.97
CA ILE A 64 -4.91 8.64 -3.73
C ILE A 64 -6.24 9.40 -3.83
N SER A 65 -6.26 10.62 -4.38
CA SER A 65 -7.49 11.42 -4.50
C SER A 65 -8.54 10.79 -5.42
N LEU A 66 -8.11 9.96 -6.37
CA LEU A 66 -8.99 9.24 -7.28
C LEU A 66 -9.44 7.88 -6.70
N ALA A 67 -8.68 7.33 -5.75
CA ALA A 67 -8.91 6.00 -5.21
C ALA A 67 -10.12 5.91 -4.28
N ALA A 68 -10.75 4.73 -4.28
CA ALA A 68 -11.77 4.36 -3.31
C ALA A 68 -11.19 3.48 -2.19
N SER A 69 -11.92 3.37 -1.08
CA SER A 69 -11.53 2.50 0.04
C SER A 69 -11.33 1.04 -0.42
N GLY A 70 -10.25 0.43 0.04
CA GLY A 70 -9.79 -0.90 -0.38
C GLY A 70 -8.93 -0.89 -1.65
N GLY A 71 -8.62 0.28 -2.23
CA GLY A 71 -7.80 0.40 -3.43
C GLY A 71 -6.32 0.11 -3.23
N SER A 72 -5.63 -0.05 -4.35
CA SER A 72 -4.18 -0.23 -4.42
C SER A 72 -3.58 0.84 -5.32
N VAL A 73 -2.50 1.47 -4.87
CA VAL A 73 -1.70 2.39 -5.68
C VAL A 73 -0.36 1.70 -5.94
N ILE A 74 -0.11 1.40 -7.21
CA ILE A 74 1.12 0.79 -7.73
C ILE A 74 2.06 1.92 -8.13
N ILE A 75 3.20 2.01 -7.45
CA ILE A 75 4.12 3.14 -7.55
C ILE A 75 5.41 2.65 -8.20
N ALA A 76 5.73 3.23 -9.36
CA ALA A 76 6.96 2.94 -10.08
C ALA A 76 8.20 3.37 -9.27
N ALA A 77 9.38 2.97 -9.76
CA ALA A 77 10.63 3.49 -9.24
C ALA A 77 10.71 5.01 -9.43
N GLY A 78 11.13 5.72 -8.40
CA GLY A 78 11.17 7.17 -8.39
C GLY A 78 11.33 7.73 -6.98
N THR A 79 11.72 9.01 -6.92
CA THR A 79 11.64 9.81 -5.70
C THR A 79 10.45 10.76 -5.81
N TYR A 80 9.52 10.64 -4.88
CA TYR A 80 8.27 11.38 -4.82
C TYR A 80 8.35 12.35 -3.65
N ASN A 81 8.45 13.64 -3.97
CA ASN A 81 8.56 14.71 -2.99
C ASN A 81 7.15 15.12 -2.52
N GLU A 82 6.59 14.37 -1.58
CA GLU A 82 5.18 14.48 -1.20
C GLU A 82 4.98 14.21 0.29
N ASN A 83 3.95 14.85 0.87
CA ASN A 83 3.41 14.54 2.19
C ASN A 83 1.97 14.06 2.01
N LEU A 84 1.71 12.80 2.34
CA LEU A 84 0.47 12.11 2.01
C LEU A 84 -0.47 12.04 3.21
N THR A 85 -1.75 12.29 2.98
CA THR A 85 -2.81 12.03 3.97
C THR A 85 -3.71 10.91 3.46
N ILE A 86 -3.83 9.84 4.24
CA ILE A 86 -4.62 8.66 3.90
C ILE A 86 -5.76 8.54 4.91
N GLY A 87 -6.98 8.77 4.43
CA GLY A 87 -8.20 8.77 5.26
C GLY A 87 -9.06 7.51 5.15
N PHE A 88 -8.67 6.56 4.32
CA PHE A 88 -9.44 5.35 4.03
C PHE A 88 -8.51 4.16 3.80
N SER A 89 -9.05 2.95 3.78
CA SER A 89 -8.24 1.74 3.61
C SER A 89 -7.58 1.74 2.24
N LEU A 90 -6.26 1.58 2.19
CA LEU A 90 -5.50 1.70 0.95
C LEU A 90 -4.20 0.91 1.04
N ASN A 91 -3.78 0.32 -0.07
CA ASN A 91 -2.46 -0.28 -0.21
C ASN A 91 -1.56 0.61 -1.06
N LEU A 92 -0.40 1.01 -0.55
CA LEU A 92 0.66 1.63 -1.35
C LEU A 92 1.75 0.59 -1.61
N ILE A 93 2.03 0.32 -2.88
CA ILE A 93 2.93 -0.74 -3.31
C ILE A 93 4.00 -0.14 -4.22
N GLY A 94 5.21 -0.01 -3.69
CA GLY A 94 6.37 0.40 -4.47
C GLY A 94 7.00 -0.72 -5.27
N SER A 95 7.88 -0.34 -6.19
CA SER A 95 8.70 -1.26 -7.00
C SER A 95 9.85 -1.92 -6.22
N GLY A 96 10.15 -1.42 -5.02
CA GLY A 96 11.27 -1.85 -4.19
C GLY A 96 11.69 -0.76 -3.19
N ALA A 97 12.10 -1.14 -1.98
CA ALA A 97 12.47 -0.17 -0.96
C ALA A 97 13.65 0.72 -1.38
N SER A 98 14.58 0.22 -2.21
CA SER A 98 15.72 1.01 -2.72
C SER A 98 15.36 1.90 -3.92
N THR A 99 14.20 1.70 -4.55
CA THR A 99 13.86 2.33 -5.84
C THR A 99 12.64 3.24 -5.78
N THR A 100 11.69 2.97 -4.89
CA THR A 100 10.50 3.81 -4.67
C THR A 100 10.66 4.53 -3.33
N ILE A 101 10.84 5.86 -3.38
CA ILE A 101 11.13 6.70 -2.22
C ILE A 101 10.06 7.79 -2.14
N ILE A 102 9.40 7.89 -0.98
CA ILE A 102 8.54 9.03 -0.62
C ILE A 102 9.36 9.91 0.32
N ASP A 103 9.63 11.14 -0.12
CA ASP A 103 10.52 12.10 0.52
C ASP A 103 9.70 13.30 1.01
N GLY A 104 9.58 13.46 2.33
CA GLY A 104 8.76 14.52 2.92
C GLY A 104 9.42 15.88 2.98
N GLN A 105 10.65 16.05 2.46
CA GLN A 105 11.38 17.33 2.35
C GLN A 105 11.37 18.22 3.61
N ALA A 106 11.41 17.61 4.78
CA ALA A 106 11.31 18.25 6.09
C ALA A 106 10.05 19.13 6.28
N ALA A 107 8.96 18.80 5.59
CA ALA A 107 7.72 19.58 5.55
C ALA A 107 6.53 18.86 6.22
N GLY A 108 6.73 18.31 7.42
CA GLY A 108 5.71 17.53 8.14
C GLY A 108 5.94 16.03 8.10
N SER A 109 4.96 15.26 8.56
CA SER A 109 4.98 13.80 8.46
C SER A 109 4.90 13.42 6.98
N VAL A 110 5.71 12.45 6.55
CA VAL A 110 5.66 11.98 5.15
C VAL A 110 4.32 11.31 4.86
N ILE A 111 3.82 10.52 5.81
CA ILE A 111 2.50 9.87 5.72
C ILE A 111 1.71 10.11 7.01
N VAL A 112 0.48 10.60 6.86
CA VAL A 112 -0.50 10.72 7.93
C VAL A 112 -1.64 9.75 7.66
N ILE A 113 -1.91 8.85 8.60
CA ILE A 113 -3.03 7.91 8.53
C ILE A 113 -4.08 8.32 9.54
N SER A 114 -5.23 8.75 9.02
CA SER A 114 -6.37 9.21 9.81
C SER A 114 -7.19 8.03 10.33
N SER A 115 -8.01 8.28 11.36
CA SER A 115 -8.83 7.29 12.05
C SER A 115 -9.66 6.42 11.09
N SER A 116 -9.84 5.15 11.46
CA SER A 116 -10.63 4.09 10.78
C SER A 116 -10.09 3.51 9.46
N ALA A 117 -8.94 3.98 8.97
CA ALA A 117 -8.28 3.40 7.80
C ALA A 117 -7.50 2.10 8.12
N GLN A 118 -7.48 1.15 7.19
CA GLN A 118 -6.51 0.05 7.16
C GLN A 118 -5.52 0.26 6.01
N VAL A 119 -4.29 0.63 6.34
CA VAL A 119 -3.28 0.99 5.35
C VAL A 119 -2.16 -0.04 5.34
N THR A 120 -1.81 -0.49 4.14
CA THR A 120 -0.63 -1.33 3.91
C THR A 120 0.40 -0.57 3.10
N LEU A 121 1.64 -0.50 3.59
CA LEU A 121 2.77 0.08 2.89
C LEU A 121 3.75 -1.04 2.55
N SER A 122 4.05 -1.21 1.26
CA SER A 122 4.88 -2.31 0.78
C SER A 122 5.97 -1.83 -0.18
N ASN A 123 7.18 -2.38 -0.05
CA ASN A 123 8.29 -2.21 -0.99
C ASN A 123 8.64 -0.74 -1.30
N LEU A 124 8.71 0.11 -0.27
CA LEU A 124 9.01 1.54 -0.45
C LEU A 124 9.88 2.08 0.69
N THR A 125 10.48 3.25 0.47
CA THR A 125 11.18 4.02 1.49
C THR A 125 10.41 5.27 1.85
N ILE A 126 10.35 5.59 3.15
CA ILE A 126 9.78 6.81 3.70
C ILE A 126 10.88 7.57 4.40
N ARG A 127 11.17 8.79 3.95
CA ARG A 127 12.30 9.55 4.49
C ARG A 127 12.09 11.05 4.56
N ASN A 128 13.02 11.68 5.31
CA ASN A 128 13.19 13.12 5.41
C ASN A 128 11.93 13.87 5.87
N GLY A 129 11.01 13.24 6.58
CA GLY A 129 9.90 13.99 7.20
C GLY A 129 10.32 14.67 8.50
N LEU A 130 9.62 15.75 8.84
CA LEU A 130 9.88 16.58 10.03
C LEU A 130 8.56 17.01 10.68
N ALA A 131 8.17 16.36 11.77
CA ALA A 131 6.93 16.66 12.49
C ALA A 131 7.06 16.41 13.99
N LEU A 132 6.17 16.97 14.80
CA LEU A 132 6.17 16.71 16.25
C LEU A 132 5.89 15.24 16.60
N PHE A 133 5.03 14.61 15.82
CA PHE A 133 4.61 13.23 16.00
C PHE A 133 4.84 12.50 14.69
N GLY A 134 5.70 11.48 14.67
CA GLY A 134 5.85 10.65 13.49
C GLY A 134 6.48 11.42 12.34
N GLY A 135 7.76 11.77 12.44
CA GLY A 135 8.46 12.48 11.37
C GLY A 135 8.29 11.76 10.03
N GLY A 136 8.42 10.44 10.01
CA GLY A 136 8.10 9.63 8.84
C GLY A 136 6.60 9.38 8.72
N ILE A 137 6.05 8.70 9.73
CA ILE A 137 4.66 8.23 9.70
C ILE A 137 3.95 8.61 11.00
N TYR A 138 2.82 9.29 10.87
CA TYR A 138 1.84 9.45 11.92
C TYR A 138 0.71 8.45 11.72
N ASN A 139 0.60 7.45 12.60
CA ASN A 139 -0.46 6.45 12.55
C ASN A 139 -1.47 6.64 13.69
N ASN A 140 -2.74 6.85 13.35
CA ASN A 140 -3.86 6.85 14.29
C ASN A 140 -4.96 5.86 13.86
N ALA A 141 -4.59 4.82 13.11
CA ALA A 141 -5.47 3.73 12.69
C ALA A 141 -4.67 2.42 12.51
N ARG A 142 -5.05 1.51 11.61
CA ARG A 142 -4.34 0.24 11.42
C ARG A 142 -3.32 0.36 10.29
N LEU A 143 -2.04 0.24 10.62
CA LEU A 143 -0.92 0.31 9.68
C LEU A 143 -0.16 -1.01 9.65
N THR A 144 0.04 -1.54 8.45
CA THR A 144 0.98 -2.64 8.19
C THR A 144 2.10 -2.17 7.26
N ILE A 145 3.35 -2.38 7.64
CA ILE A 145 4.54 -2.04 6.85
C ILE A 145 5.25 -3.35 6.47
N ASN A 146 5.42 -3.61 5.18
CA ASN A 146 6.04 -4.82 4.65
C ASN A 146 7.23 -4.47 3.75
N ALA A 147 8.35 -5.18 3.90
CA ALA A 147 9.50 -5.07 2.99
C ALA A 147 9.91 -3.61 2.67
N SER A 148 9.79 -2.71 3.66
CA SER A 148 9.93 -1.26 3.47
C SER A 148 10.95 -0.68 4.43
N THR A 149 11.36 0.57 4.17
CA THR A 149 12.33 1.29 5.01
C THR A 149 11.75 2.62 5.48
N VAL A 150 11.83 2.91 6.78
CA VAL A 150 11.51 4.22 7.35
C VAL A 150 12.80 4.81 7.91
N THR A 151 13.33 5.85 7.27
CA THR A 151 14.71 6.32 7.55
C THR A 151 14.91 7.82 7.42
N GLY A 152 15.85 8.39 8.18
CA GLY A 152 16.21 9.81 8.05
C GLY A 152 15.08 10.77 8.45
N ASN A 153 14.08 10.30 9.20
CA ASN A 153 12.97 11.12 9.63
C ASN A 153 13.20 11.71 11.02
N ASN A 154 12.62 12.88 11.27
CA ASN A 154 12.91 13.66 12.45
C ASN A 154 11.64 14.11 13.18
N ALA A 155 11.59 13.81 14.48
CA ALA A 155 10.66 14.40 15.42
C ALA A 155 11.38 15.44 16.27
N PHE A 156 11.72 16.57 15.65
CA PHE A 156 12.42 17.67 16.30
C PHE A 156 11.90 19.02 15.80
N VAL A 157 10.79 19.48 16.37
CA VAL A 157 10.23 20.79 16.04
C VAL A 157 10.32 21.71 17.26
N ARG A 158 11.30 22.63 17.23
CA ARG A 158 11.48 23.73 18.21
C ARG A 158 11.48 23.27 19.68
N ASN A 159 10.70 23.94 20.54
CA ASN A 159 10.69 23.81 22.00
C ASN A 159 9.73 22.73 22.52
N PHE A 160 9.29 21.82 21.64
CA PHE A 160 8.35 20.76 21.96
C PHE A 160 9.06 19.41 21.97
N VAL A 161 8.51 18.48 22.75
CA VAL A 161 8.98 17.09 22.76
C VAL A 161 8.50 16.42 21.49
N GLY A 162 9.42 15.90 20.70
CA GLY A 162 9.08 15.06 19.56
C GLY A 162 8.88 13.59 19.96
N TYR A 163 7.94 12.93 19.29
CA TYR A 163 7.59 11.54 19.51
C TYR A 163 7.68 10.76 18.20
N GLY A 164 8.43 9.66 18.18
CA GLY A 164 8.48 8.78 17.02
C GLY A 164 9.14 9.44 15.82
N GLY A 165 10.45 9.62 15.84
CA GLY A 165 11.17 10.25 14.72
C GLY A 165 10.84 9.58 13.38
N GLY A 166 10.84 8.25 13.36
CA GLY A 166 10.36 7.45 12.24
C GLY A 166 8.85 7.31 12.26
N ILE A 167 8.31 6.68 13.30
CA ILE A 167 6.90 6.33 13.39
C ILE A 167 6.33 6.73 14.74
N TYR A 168 5.22 7.45 14.73
CA TYR A 168 4.37 7.61 15.90
C TYR A 168 3.11 6.78 15.71
N ASN A 169 2.89 5.79 16.58
CA ASN A 169 1.67 5.03 16.67
C ASN A 169 0.83 5.58 17.84
N GLY A 170 -0.20 6.36 17.50
CA GLY A 170 -1.09 7.01 18.45
C GLY A 170 -2.02 6.03 19.18
N SER A 171 -2.83 6.55 20.10
CA SER A 171 -3.68 5.74 21.00
C SER A 171 -4.74 4.87 20.29
N ASN A 172 -5.16 5.24 19.08
CA ASN A 172 -6.07 4.44 18.25
C ASN A 172 -5.32 3.63 17.18
N GLY A 173 -4.00 3.65 17.23
CA GLY A 173 -3.12 3.08 16.23
C GLY A 173 -2.80 1.62 16.53
N THR A 174 -2.82 0.77 15.50
CA THR A 174 -2.19 -0.55 15.54
C THR A 174 -1.11 -0.60 14.48
N LEU A 175 0.09 -1.03 14.86
CA LEU A 175 1.25 -1.08 13.98
C LEU A 175 1.79 -2.51 13.85
N THR A 176 1.83 -3.02 12.63
CA THR A 176 2.49 -4.27 12.28
C THR A 176 3.65 -3.98 11.32
N ILE A 177 4.84 -4.49 11.62
CA ILE A 177 6.03 -4.32 10.79
C ILE A 177 6.61 -5.68 10.45
N ASN A 178 6.67 -6.01 9.16
CA ASN A 178 7.22 -7.28 8.67
C ASN A 178 8.37 -7.01 7.69
N ASN A 179 9.49 -7.71 7.88
CA ASN A 179 10.64 -7.66 6.95
C ASN A 179 11.08 -6.23 6.58
N SER A 180 10.96 -5.29 7.51
CA SER A 180 11.14 -3.86 7.25
C SER A 180 12.17 -3.27 8.20
N THR A 181 12.77 -2.15 7.80
CA THR A 181 13.81 -1.47 8.56
C THR A 181 13.31 -0.11 9.05
N VAL A 182 13.49 0.19 10.33
CA VAL A 182 13.26 1.54 10.89
C VAL A 182 14.58 2.00 11.52
N ASN A 183 15.32 2.87 10.83
CA ASN A 183 16.69 3.24 11.21
C ASN A 183 16.97 4.73 10.95
N ALA A 184 18.06 5.26 11.54
CA ALA A 184 18.51 6.63 11.31
C ALA A 184 17.42 7.71 11.47
N ASN A 185 16.46 7.45 12.36
CA ASN A 185 15.40 8.39 12.70
C ASN A 185 15.70 9.01 14.07
N THR A 186 15.39 10.28 14.24
CA THR A 186 15.72 11.03 15.45
C THR A 186 14.47 11.64 16.06
N ALA A 187 14.36 11.60 17.39
CA ALA A 187 13.39 12.37 18.15
C ALA A 187 14.16 13.14 19.21
N GLY A 188 13.81 14.40 19.44
CA GLY A 188 14.56 15.24 20.37
C GLY A 188 13.72 16.33 21.02
N HIS A 189 14.36 17.03 21.96
CA HIS A 189 13.79 18.13 22.72
C HIS A 189 14.87 19.17 23.03
N ARG A 190 14.54 20.46 22.97
CA ARG A 190 15.47 21.56 23.33
C ARG A 190 15.50 21.91 24.82
N SER A 191 14.57 21.42 25.64
CA SER A 191 14.39 21.94 27.01
C SER A 191 15.28 21.31 28.07
N CYS A 192 16.31 20.55 27.67
CA CYS A 192 17.31 19.98 28.57
C CYS A 192 18.66 20.71 28.56
N GLY A 193 18.72 21.92 27.99
CA GLY A 193 19.95 22.71 27.94
C GLY A 193 20.95 22.20 26.90
N LEU A 194 22.23 22.07 27.28
CA LEU A 194 23.35 21.72 26.40
C LEU A 194 23.43 20.24 26.00
N PHE A 195 22.56 19.39 26.57
CA PHE A 195 22.49 17.97 26.23
C PHE A 195 21.17 17.68 25.51
N PRO A 196 21.18 17.09 24.30
CA PRO A 196 19.97 16.65 23.64
C PRO A 196 19.32 15.56 24.50
N CYS A 197 18.18 15.86 25.12
CA CYS A 197 17.34 14.81 25.68
C CYS A 197 16.80 13.96 24.54
N PRO A 198 16.86 12.62 24.64
CA PRO A 198 16.20 11.77 23.67
C PRO A 198 14.70 12.10 23.71
N GLY A 199 14.12 12.47 22.56
CA GLY A 199 12.67 12.41 22.40
C GLY A 199 12.20 10.97 22.59
N SER A 200 10.92 10.77 22.89
CA SER A 200 10.41 9.41 23.06
C SER A 200 10.43 8.71 21.70
N GLY A 201 11.32 7.72 21.55
CA GLY A 201 11.41 6.85 20.38
C GLY A 201 11.94 7.52 19.13
N GLY A 202 13.27 7.62 18.98
CA GLY A 202 13.88 8.10 17.72
C GLY A 202 13.40 7.31 16.51
N GLY A 203 13.32 5.98 16.63
CA GLY A 203 12.68 5.10 15.64
C GLY A 203 11.16 5.12 15.73
N ILE A 204 10.61 4.55 16.81
CA ILE A 204 9.18 4.32 16.99
C ILE A 204 8.74 4.81 18.38
N ALA A 205 7.66 5.57 18.44
CA ALA A 205 6.91 5.84 19.67
C ALA A 205 5.54 5.15 19.58
N ASN A 206 5.21 4.31 20.55
CA ASN A 206 3.93 3.58 20.60
C ASN A 206 3.10 3.99 21.82
N VAL A 207 1.84 4.38 21.59
CA VAL A 207 0.86 4.76 22.63
C VAL A 207 -0.43 3.93 22.53
N GLY A 208 -0.67 3.26 21.41
CA GLY A 208 -1.80 2.33 21.20
C GLY A 208 -1.44 0.86 21.41
#